data_AF-A0A728MGP5-F1
#
_entry.id   AF-A0A728MGP5-F1
#
_cell.length_a   1.000
_cell.length_b   1.000
_cell.length_c   1.000
_cell.angle_alpha   90.00
_cell.angle_beta   90.00
_cell.angle_gamma   90.00
#
_symmetry.space_group_name_H-M   'P 1'
#
loop_
_entity.id
_entity.type
_entity.pdbx_description
1 polymer ?
#
loop_
_entity_poly.entity_id
_entity_poly.type
_entity_poly.pdbx_seq_one_letter_code
_entity_poly.pdbx_strand_id
1 'polypeptide(L)' 'MDTSRLTLDHFLSRFQLLRPQMTHETLNQRQAAVLIPVVRRPQPGLLLTQRAIHLRKHAGQVAFPGGAVDSTDA' A
#
# COMPACT_ATOMS: atom_id res chain seq x y z
N MET A 1 -19.36 4.01 -16.97
CA MET A 1 -18.93 3.33 -15.73
C MET A 1 -19.62 4.03 -14.58
N ASP A 2 -20.38 3.30 -13.76
CA ASP A 2 -21.07 3.85 -12.60
C ASP A 2 -20.06 4.17 -11.48
N THR A 3 -19.74 5.46 -11.33
CA THR A 3 -18.75 5.97 -10.37
C THR A 3 -19.28 6.02 -8.94
N SER A 4 -20.59 5.80 -8.72
CA SER A 4 -21.20 5.81 -7.38
C SER A 4 -20.61 4.74 -6.45
N ARG A 5 -20.04 3.66 -7.01
CA ARG A 5 -19.37 2.58 -6.27
C ARG A 5 -17.90 2.86 -5.95
N LEU A 6 -17.33 3.97 -6.41
CA LEU A 6 -15.92 4.31 -6.21
C LEU A 6 -15.78 5.45 -5.19
N THR A 7 -16.57 5.50 -4.12
CA THR A 7 -16.38 6.51 -3.06
C THR A 7 -15.46 5.97 -1.95
N LEU A 8 -14.88 6.88 -1.18
CA LEU A 8 -14.04 6.50 -0.03
C LEU A 8 -14.86 5.78 1.04
N ASP A 9 -16.09 6.23 1.29
CA ASP A 9 -16.93 5.62 2.31
C ASP A 9 -17.31 4.18 1.94
N HIS A 10 -17.61 3.93 0.66
CA HIS A 10 -17.86 2.56 0.18
C HIS A 10 -16.61 1.68 0.29
N PHE A 11 -15.41 2.22 0.00
CA PHE A 11 -14.15 1.51 0.24
C PHE A 11 -13.98 1.15 1.71
N LEU A 12 -14.19 2.10 2.63
CA LEU A 12 -14.01 1.89 4.07
C LEU A 12 -14.98 0.83 4.60
N SER A 13 -16.26 0.90 4.24
CA SER A 13 -17.25 -0.10 4.64
C SER A 13 -16.85 -1.49 4.16
N ARG A 14 -16.44 -1.64 2.89
CA ARG A 14 -15.99 -2.94 2.35
C ARG A 14 -14.71 -3.42 3.01
N PHE A 15 -13.73 -2.56 3.23
CA PHE A 15 -12.45 -2.93 3.84
C PHE A 15 -12.64 -3.42 5.28
N GLN A 16 -13.53 -2.79 6.05
CA GLN A 16 -13.84 -3.22 7.41
C GLN A 16 -14.52 -4.60 7.45
N LEU A 17 -15.45 -4.86 6.54
CA LEU A 17 -16.18 -6.13 6.43
C LEU A 17 -15.32 -7.27 5.87
N LEU A 18 -14.35 -6.94 5.01
CA LEU A 18 -13.50 -7.91 4.30
C LEU A 18 -12.04 -7.75 4.70
N ARG A 19 -11.77 -7.47 5.98
CA ARG A 19 -10.38 -7.30 6.46
C ARG A 19 -9.56 -8.55 6.13
N PRO A 20 -8.40 -8.39 5.46
CA PRO A 20 -7.51 -9.51 5.22
C PRO A 20 -7.12 -10.15 6.54
N GLN A 21 -7.21 -11.49 6.63
CA GLN A 21 -6.63 -12.21 7.76
C GLN A 21 -5.11 -12.10 7.66
N MET A 22 -4.46 -11.77 8.79
CA MET A 22 -3.01 -11.75 8.86
C MET A 22 -2.51 -13.20 8.82
N THR A 23 -2.00 -13.63 7.66
CA THR A 23 -1.29 -14.89 7.53
C THR A 23 0.19 -14.60 7.69
N HIS A 24 0.82 -15.13 8.74
CA HIS A 24 2.26 -15.00 9.01
C HIS A 24 3.12 -15.95 8.17
N GLU A 25 2.63 -16.41 7.01
CA GLU A 25 3.43 -17.21 6.08
C GLU A 25 4.23 -16.30 5.14
N THR A 26 5.20 -15.59 5.69
CA THR A 26 6.20 -14.93 4.85
C THR A 26 7.22 -15.95 4.39
N LEU A 27 7.14 -16.36 3.13
CA LEU A 27 8.16 -17.21 2.49
C LEU A 27 9.53 -16.52 2.31
N ASN A 28 9.66 -15.27 2.75
CA ASN A 28 10.82 -14.42 2.53
C ASN A 28 11.50 -14.10 3.86
N GLN A 29 12.81 -14.37 3.95
CA GLN A 29 13.57 -14.19 5.19
C GLN A 29 13.77 -12.72 5.58
N ARG A 30 13.58 -11.78 4.64
CA ARG A 30 13.73 -10.34 4.89
C ARG A 30 12.36 -9.68 5.01
N GLN A 31 11.99 -9.30 6.22
CA GLN A 31 10.74 -8.60 6.49
C GLN A 31 10.78 -7.17 5.93
N ALA A 32 9.66 -6.78 5.32
CA ALA A 32 9.44 -5.47 4.74
C ALA A 32 7.93 -5.20 4.73
N ALA A 33 7.55 -3.92 4.77
CA ALA A 33 6.17 -3.49 4.69
C ALA A 33 6.04 -2.31 3.72
N VAL A 34 4.84 -2.18 3.16
CA VAL A 34 4.45 -1.03 2.35
C VAL A 34 3.18 -0.40 2.92
N LEU A 35 3.09 0.92 2.82
CA LEU A 35 1.86 1.66 3.02
C LEU A 35 1.06 1.64 1.71
N ILE A 36 -0.23 1.32 1.78
CA ILE A 36 -1.18 1.49 0.67
C ILE A 36 -2.05 2.72 0.96
N PRO A 37 -1.61 3.93 0.56
CA PRO A 37 -2.32 5.16 0.89
C PRO A 37 -3.54 5.36 -0.01
N VAL A 38 -4.74 5.36 0.59
CA VAL A 38 -6.00 5.70 -0.09
C VAL A 38 -6.34 7.17 0.18
N VAL A 39 -6.27 8.00 -0.85
CA VAL A 39 -6.39 9.46 -0.75
C VAL A 39 -7.84 9.90 -0.99
N ARG A 40 -8.38 10.74 -0.09
CA ARG A 40 -9.73 11.33 -0.21
C ARG A 40 -9.79 12.36 -1.33
N ARG A 41 -10.65 12.11 -2.32
CA ARG A 41 -10.96 12.97 -3.48
C ARG A 41 -12.32 12.50 -4.06
N PRO A 42 -12.99 13.28 -4.95
CA PRO A 42 -14.30 12.89 -5.52
C PRO A 42 -14.32 11.47 -6.10
N GLN A 43 -13.21 11.09 -6.75
CA GLN A 43 -12.85 9.70 -7.00
C GLN A 43 -11.55 9.41 -6.24
N PRO A 44 -11.56 8.53 -5.21
CA PRO A 44 -10.39 8.10 -4.46
C PRO A 44 -9.28 7.62 -5.37
N GLY A 45 -8.04 7.85 -4.94
CA GLY A 45 -6.86 7.41 -5.66
C GLY A 45 -5.80 6.85 -4.73
N LEU A 46 -4.81 6.18 -5.32
CA LEU A 46 -3.63 5.71 -4.62
C LEU A 46 -2.48 6.69 -4.82
N LEU A 47 -1.74 6.94 -3.75
CA LEU A 47 -0.45 7.64 -3.84
C LEU A 47 0.66 6.61 -4.07
N LEU A 48 1.42 6.84 -5.13
CA LEU A 48 2.58 6.04 -5.52
C LEU A 48 3.81 6.93 -5.51
N THR A 49 4.96 6.31 -5.36
CA THR A 49 6.27 6.98 -5.44
C THR A 49 7.01 6.52 -6.67
N GLN A 50 7.83 7.39 -7.24
CA GLN A 50 8.91 6.96 -8.12
C GLN A 50 10.18 6.83 -7.29
N ARG A 51 10.79 5.65 -7.33
CA ARG A 51 12.01 5.38 -6.57
C ARG A 51 13.17 6.19 -7.12
N ALA A 52 13.99 6.75 -6.23
CA ALA A 52 15.14 7.56 -6.63
C ALA A 52 16.09 6.78 -7.55
N ILE A 53 16.62 7.46 -8.56
CA ILE A 53 17.44 6.85 -9.63
C ILE A 53 18.74 6.22 -9.11
N HIS A 54 19.25 6.67 -7.97
CA HIS A 54 20.52 6.21 -7.40
C HIS A 54 20.36 4.98 -6.49
N LEU A 55 19.15 4.43 -6.32
CA LEU A 55 18.95 3.27 -5.47
C LEU A 55 19.53 2.01 -6.11
N ARG A 56 20.29 1.24 -5.31
CA ARG A 56 20.88 -0.05 -5.74
C ARG A 56 19.86 -1.06 -6.28
N LYS A 57 18.60 -0.98 -5.83
CA LYS A 57 17.51 -1.88 -6.23
C LYS A 57 16.29 -1.08 -6.70
N HIS A 58 15.73 -1.50 -7.84
CA HIS A 58 14.47 -0.99 -8.40
C HIS A 58 14.48 0.54 -8.61
N ALA A 59 15.62 1.10 -9.05
CA ALA A 59 15.74 2.52 -9.36
C ALA A 59 14.71 2.95 -10.43
N GLY A 60 14.10 4.12 -10.25
CA GLY A 60 13.15 4.71 -11.21
C GLY A 60 11.79 4.02 -11.31
N GLN A 61 11.58 2.88 -10.66
CA GLN A 61 10.31 2.16 -10.69
C GLN A 61 9.23 2.86 -9.86
N VAL A 62 7.98 2.74 -10.31
CA VAL A 62 6.79 3.15 -9.54
C VAL A 62 6.53 2.10 -8.47
N ALA A 63 6.39 2.53 -7.23
CA ALA A 63 6.18 1.64 -6.09
C ALA A 63 5.30 2.29 -5.02
N PHE A 64 4.65 1.45 -4.20
CA PHE A 64 4.09 1.91 -2.93
C PHE A 64 5.20 2.41 -2.00
N PRO A 65 4.94 3.44 -1.18
CA PRO A 65 5.84 3.82 -0.10
C PRO A 65 6.07 2.64 0.85
N GLY A 66 7.31 2.43 1.29
CA GLY A 66 7.64 1.34 2.20
C GLY A 66 9.13 1.09 2.33
N GLY A 67 9.47 0.08 3.13
CA GLY A 67 10.85 -0.22 3.50
C GLY A 67 11.01 -1.61 4.07
N ALA A 68 12.28 -2.00 4.24
CA ALA A 68 12.61 -3.16 5.06
C ALA A 68 12.37 -2.81 6.54
N VAL A 69 12.07 -3.82 7.34
CA VAL A 69 11.95 -3.67 8.80
C VAL A 69 13.28 -3.14 9.38
N ASP A 70 13.20 -2.20 10.31
CA ASP A 70 14.29 -1.79 11.18
C ASP A 70 14.23 -2.55 12.51
N SER A 71 15.37 -2.71 13.16
CA SER A 71 15.48 -3.18 14.54
C SER A 71 14.64 -2.40 15.55
N THR A 72 14.27 -1.15 15.25
CA THR A 72 13.43 -0.31 16.10
C THR A 72 11.93 -0.41 15.79
N ASP A 73 11.54 -1.14 14.74
CA ASP A 73 10.13 -1.35 14.41
C ASP A 73 9.54 -2.38 15.39
N ALA A 74 8.40 -2.05 16.00
CA ALA A 74 7.74 -2.81 17.07
C ALA A 74 6.41 -3.41 16.63
#